data_AF-A0A4W3IEX1-F1
#
_entry.id   AF-A0A4W3IEX1-F1
#
_cell.length_a   1.000
_cell.length_b   1.000
_cell.length_c   1.000
_cell.angle_alpha   90.00
_cell.angle_beta   90.00
_cell.angle_gamma   90.00
#
_symmetry.space_group_name_H-M   'P 1'
#
loop_
_entity.id
_entity.type
_entity.pdbx_description
1 polymer ?
#
loop_
_entity_poly.entity_id
_entity_poly.type
_entity_poly.pdbx_seq_one_letter_code
_entity_poly.pdbx_strand_id
1 'polypeptide(L)'
;MNEAAQGSVRVAVLMTDGVDHPRNPDIYAATTQAKNQGIKFFTVGMSPVATEPANAAKLRLLASPPASRFVHNLQDSGVMDEMLREVSELADDGCPKATKCTCEKGE
;
A
#
# COMPACT_ATOMS: atom_id res chain seq x y z
N MET A 1 -9.19 4.27 20.71
CA MET A 1 -9.60 4.95 19.47
C MET A 1 -9.21 4.02 18.34
N ASN A 2 -10.17 3.49 17.58
CA ASN A 2 -9.84 2.74 16.36
C ASN A 2 -10.00 3.73 15.20
N GLU A 3 -8.91 4.03 14.51
CA GLU A 3 -8.91 4.94 13.35
C GLU A 3 -9.67 4.33 12.15
N ALA A 4 -9.86 3.01 12.14
CA ALA A 4 -10.58 2.28 11.10
C ALA A 4 -11.69 1.41 11.70
N ALA A 5 -12.86 1.40 11.05
CA ALA A 5 -13.95 0.49 11.39
C ALA A 5 -13.54 -0.97 11.15
N GLN A 6 -14.26 -1.89 11.80
CA GLN A 6 -14.04 -3.31 11.60
C GLN A 6 -14.46 -3.69 10.17
N GLY A 7 -13.58 -4.39 9.44
CA GLY A 7 -13.79 -4.74 8.04
C GLY A 7 -13.32 -3.69 7.02
N SER A 8 -12.81 -2.54 7.45
CA SER A 8 -12.23 -1.55 6.52
C SER A 8 -10.89 -2.02 5.95
N VAL A 9 -10.65 -1.70 4.67
CA VAL A 9 -9.32 -1.79 4.07
C VAL A 9 -8.43 -0.70 4.67
N ARG A 10 -7.24 -1.10 5.15
CA ARG A 10 -6.27 -0.19 5.77
C ARG A 10 -5.07 -0.07 4.85
N VAL A 11 -4.71 1.16 4.50
CA VAL A 11 -3.61 1.46 3.59
C VAL A 11 -2.65 2.43 4.27
N ALA A 12 -1.35 2.19 4.13
CA ALA A 12 -0.30 3.12 4.51
C ALA A 12 0.59 3.41 3.29
N VAL A 13 0.94 4.68 3.09
CA VAL A 13 1.82 5.10 2.00
C VAL A 13 3.07 5.75 2.61
N LEU A 14 4.22 5.11 2.41
CA LEU A 14 5.52 5.65 2.81
C LEU A 14 6.20 6.28 1.60
N MET A 15 6.44 7.60 1.65
CA MET A 15 7.25 8.31 0.65
C MET A 15 8.64 8.57 1.21
N THR A 16 9.69 8.18 0.49
CA THR A 16 11.08 8.32 0.94
C THR A 16 12.02 8.61 -0.23
N ASP A 17 13.08 9.35 0.02
CA ASP A 17 14.20 9.56 -0.89
C ASP A 17 15.20 8.38 -0.91
N GLY A 18 14.97 7.35 -0.08
CA GLY A 18 15.75 6.12 0.02
C GLY A 18 16.73 6.08 1.20
N VAL A 19 17.04 7.22 1.81
CA VAL A 19 18.09 7.34 2.83
C VAL A 19 17.48 7.36 4.23
N ASP A 20 17.89 6.41 5.08
CA ASP A 20 17.47 6.44 6.49
C ASP A 20 18.23 7.51 7.25
N HIS A 21 17.51 8.21 8.13
CA HIS A 21 18.15 9.06 9.12
C HIS A 21 18.93 8.19 10.14
N PRO A 22 20.11 8.61 10.65
CA PRO A 22 20.90 7.85 11.63
C PRO A 22 20.19 7.54 12.96
N ARG A 23 19.04 8.17 13.21
CA ARG A 23 18.18 7.95 14.39
C ARG A 23 16.86 7.27 14.02
N ASN A 24 16.76 6.68 12.83
CA ASN A 24 15.54 6.02 12.41
C ASN A 24 15.27 4.82 13.35
N PRO A 25 14.11 4.75 14.01
CA PRO A 25 13.69 3.51 14.66
C PRO A 25 13.65 2.38 13.63
N ASP A 26 13.66 1.13 14.10
CA ASP A 26 13.62 -0.05 13.23
C ASP A 26 12.33 -0.08 12.38
N ILE A 27 12.44 0.47 11.17
CA ILE A 27 11.34 0.60 10.21
C ILE A 27 10.90 -0.78 9.70
N TYR A 28 11.77 -1.79 9.75
CA TYR A 28 11.43 -3.16 9.38
C TYR A 28 10.51 -3.79 10.42
N ALA A 29 10.78 -3.59 11.71
CA ALA A 29 9.89 -4.02 12.78
C ALA A 29 8.53 -3.32 12.68
N ALA A 30 8.51 -2.00 12.48
CA ALA A 30 7.28 -1.22 12.37
C ALA A 30 6.43 -1.65 11.16
N THR A 31 7.05 -1.81 9.98
CA THR A 31 6.34 -2.25 8.77
C THR A 31 5.87 -3.70 8.87
N THR A 32 6.63 -4.58 9.50
CA THR A 32 6.22 -5.96 9.76
C THR A 32 4.98 -6.00 10.66
N GLN A 33 4.98 -5.21 11.74
CA GLN A 33 3.81 -5.09 12.62
C GLN A 33 2.59 -4.54 11.87
N ALA A 34 2.77 -3.49 11.06
CA ALA A 34 1.69 -2.92 10.26
C ALA A 34 1.09 -3.96 9.29
N LYS A 35 1.94 -4.70 8.57
CA LYS A 35 1.51 -5.78 7.67
C LYS A 35 0.77 -6.89 8.41
N ASN A 36 1.24 -7.29 9.59
CA ASN A 36 0.58 -8.28 10.45
C ASN A 36 -0.80 -7.82 10.96
N GLN A 37 -1.03 -6.51 11.05
CA GLN A 37 -2.33 -5.92 11.39
C GLN A 37 -3.27 -5.77 10.16
N GLY A 38 -2.87 -6.30 9.01
CA GLY A 38 -3.65 -6.25 7.77
C GLY A 38 -3.53 -4.93 7.02
N ILE A 39 -2.58 -4.06 7.37
CA ILE A 39 -2.34 -2.81 6.64
C ILE A 39 -1.61 -3.12 5.34
N LYS A 40 -2.18 -2.65 4.22
CA LYS A 40 -1.57 -2.70 2.89
C LYS A 40 -0.58 -1.54 2.77
N PHE A 41 0.70 -1.89 2.72
CA PHE A 41 1.81 -0.95 2.83
C PHE A 41 2.40 -0.65 1.45
N PHE A 42 2.23 0.58 0.97
CA PHE A 42 2.83 1.09 -0.25
C PHE A 42 4.12 1.85 0.08
N THR A 43 5.12 1.74 -0.78
CA THR A 43 6.35 2.52 -0.71
C THR A 43 6.56 3.28 -2.01
N VAL A 44 6.87 4.58 -1.90
CA VAL A 44 7.09 5.48 -3.03
C VAL A 44 8.48 6.08 -2.92
N GLY A 45 9.33 5.80 -3.89
CA GLY A 45 10.62 6.47 -4.04
C GLY A 45 10.41 7.88 -4.60
N MET A 46 10.94 8.92 -3.95
CA MET A 46 10.78 10.30 -4.39
C MET A 46 11.89 10.79 -5.33
N SER A 47 13.04 10.11 -5.33
CA SER A 47 14.24 10.52 -6.05
C SER A 47 14.86 9.34 -6.82
N PRO A 48 15.75 9.59 -7.79
CA PRO A 48 16.52 8.53 -8.45
C PRO A 48 17.37 7.69 -7.48
N VAL A 49 17.72 8.23 -6.30
CA VAL A 49 18.46 7.48 -5.26
C VAL A 49 17.61 6.31 -4.75
N ALA A 50 16.29 6.46 -4.71
CA ALA A 50 15.37 5.41 -4.29
C ALA A 50 15.33 4.21 -5.26
N THR A 51 15.76 4.38 -6.52
CA THR A 51 15.83 3.29 -7.51
C THR A 51 17.18 2.58 -7.54
N GLU A 52 18.18 3.07 -6.82
CA GLU A 52 19.46 2.36 -6.66
C GLU A 52 19.23 0.96 -6.08
N PRO A 53 20.02 -0.06 -6.47
CA PRO A 53 19.72 -1.45 -6.14
C PRO A 53 19.51 -1.72 -4.63
N ALA A 54 20.32 -1.10 -3.77
CA ALA A 54 20.19 -1.24 -2.32
C ALA A 54 18.91 -0.62 -1.76
N ASN A 55 18.57 0.60 -2.22
CA ASN A 55 17.39 1.31 -1.78
C ASN A 55 16.11 0.68 -2.34
N ALA A 56 16.12 0.26 -3.61
CA ALA A 56 15.03 -0.47 -4.23
C ALA A 56 14.75 -1.81 -3.53
N ALA A 57 15.80 -2.56 -3.14
CA ALA A 57 15.64 -3.78 -2.35
C ALA A 57 14.99 -3.50 -0.99
N LYS A 58 15.40 -2.41 -0.33
CA LYS A 58 14.81 -1.96 0.92
C LYS A 58 13.34 -1.56 0.76
N LEU A 59 12.98 -0.76 -0.23
CA LEU A 59 11.57 -0.41 -0.50
C LEU A 59 10.70 -1.65 -0.69
N ARG A 60 11.20 -2.64 -1.44
CA ARG A 60 10.51 -3.93 -1.64
C ARG A 60 10.28 -4.69 -0.34
N LEU A 61 11.19 -4.63 0.63
CA LEU A 61 11.04 -5.28 1.93
C LEU A 61 10.01 -4.57 2.83
N LEU A 62 9.95 -3.24 2.76
CA LEU A 62 9.02 -2.43 3.53
C LEU A 62 7.59 -2.54 2.98
N ALA A 63 7.44 -2.59 1.66
CA ALA A 63 6.17 -2.75 0.99
C ALA A 63 5.48 -4.09 1.31
N SER A 64 4.18 -4.15 0.99
CA SER A 64 3.43 -5.40 0.96
C SER A 64 3.76 -6.20 -0.32
N PRO A 65 3.69 -7.54 -0.28
CA PRO A 65 3.80 -8.36 -1.49
C PRO A 65 2.48 -8.36 -2.30
N PRO A 66 2.53 -8.42 -3.64
CA PRO A 66 3.73 -8.45 -4.49
C PRO A 66 4.30 -7.04 -4.72
N ALA A 67 5.63 -6.93 -4.79
CA ALA A 67 6.31 -5.64 -4.95
C ALA A 67 5.90 -4.86 -6.21
N SER A 68 5.50 -5.55 -7.29
CA SER A 68 5.00 -4.92 -8.51
C SER A 68 3.76 -4.06 -8.31
N ARG A 69 3.03 -4.26 -7.20
CA ARG A 69 1.76 -3.61 -6.89
C ARG A 69 1.88 -2.54 -5.80
N PHE A 70 2.94 -2.60 -5.00
CA PHE A 70 3.08 -1.79 -3.78
C PHE A 70 4.35 -0.93 -3.76
N VAL A 71 5.24 -1.09 -4.74
CA VAL A 71 6.47 -0.29 -4.86
C VAL A 71 6.33 0.59 -6.10
N HIS A 72 6.36 1.90 -5.89
CA HIS A 72 6.24 2.89 -6.96
C HIS A 72 7.38 3.91 -6.89
N ASN A 73 7.58 4.64 -7.98
CA ASN A 73 8.52 5.75 -8.05
C ASN A 73 7.79 7.00 -8.51
N LEU A 74 7.89 8.08 -7.73
CA LEU A 74 7.24 9.35 -8.00
C LEU A 74 7.71 9.99 -9.32
N GLN A 75 8.89 9.60 -9.81
CA GLN A 75 9.44 10.07 -11.09
C GLN A 75 8.80 9.39 -12.31
N ASP A 76 8.08 8.28 -12.13
CA ASP A 76 7.46 7.55 -13.23
C ASP A 76 6.21 8.28 -13.72
N SER A 77 6.10 8.47 -15.03
CA SER A 77 4.93 9.12 -15.63
C SER A 77 3.66 8.29 -15.40
N GLY A 78 2.62 8.90 -14.83
CA GLY A 78 1.34 8.22 -14.57
C GLY A 78 1.31 7.39 -13.29
N VAL A 79 2.35 7.45 -12.44
CA VAL A 79 2.40 6.72 -11.17
C VAL A 79 1.23 7.02 -10.23
N MET A 80 0.72 8.25 -10.26
CA MET A 80 -0.45 8.62 -9.44
C MET A 80 -1.70 7.86 -9.91
N ASP A 81 -1.92 7.75 -11.21
CA ASP A 81 -3.05 7.00 -11.77
C ASP A 81 -2.93 5.50 -11.48
N GLU A 82 -1.71 4.96 -11.55
CA GLU A 82 -1.42 3.58 -11.18
C GLU A 82 -1.71 3.34 -9.69
N MET A 83 -1.19 4.17 -8.78
CA MET A 83 -1.45 4.03 -7.35
C MET A 83 -2.94 4.14 -7.01
N LEU A 84 -3.66 5.06 -7.65
CA LEU A 84 -5.11 5.20 -7.47
C LEU A 84 -5.86 3.95 -7.96
N ARG A 85 -5.45 3.37 -9.09
CA ARG A 85 -6.00 2.10 -9.57
C ARG A 85 -5.76 0.98 -8.55
N GLU A 86 -4.53 0.84 -8.06
CA GLU A 86 -4.18 -0.22 -7.10
C GLU A 86 -4.95 -0.11 -5.79
N VAL A 87 -5.10 1.10 -5.25
CA VAL A 87 -5.91 1.34 -4.04
C VAL A 87 -7.38 1.04 -4.29
N SER A 88 -7.91 1.37 -5.47
CA SER A 88 -9.30 1.07 -5.84
C SER A 88 -9.54 -0.44 -5.94
N GLU A 89 -8.62 -1.18 -6.54
CA GLU A 89 -8.69 -2.64 -6.60
C GLU A 89 -8.62 -3.27 -5.20
N LEU A 90 -7.78 -2.75 -4.30
CA LEU A 90 -7.75 -3.22 -2.90
C LEU A 90 -9.07 -2.98 -2.17
N ALA A 91 -9.73 -1.84 -2.44
CA ALA A 91 -11.02 -1.53 -1.87
C ALA A 91 -12.10 -2.50 -2.38
N ASP A 92 -12.08 -2.82 -3.68
CA ASP A 92 -12.99 -3.79 -4.31
C ASP A 92 -12.75 -5.23 -3.80
N ASP A 93 -11.50 -5.64 -3.60
CA ASP A 93 -11.15 -6.96 -3.06
C ASP A 93 -11.59 -7.10 -1.59
N GLY A 94 -11.46 -6.02 -0.81
CA GLY A 94 -11.78 -6.00 0.62
C GLY A 94 -13.25 -5.73 0.96
N CYS A 95 -14.01 -5.20 0.01
CA CYS A 95 -15.43 -4.89 0.17
C CYS A 95 -16.25 -5.77 -0.78
N PRO A 96 -16.88 -6.87 -0.30
CA PRO A 96 -17.71 -7.69 -1.16
C PRO A 96 -18.82 -6.83 -1.77
N LYS A 97 -18.77 -6.65 -3.09
CA LYS A 97 -19.83 -5.95 -3.84
C LYS A 97 -21.13 -6.67 -3.54
N ALA A 98 -22.10 -5.93 -3.00
CA ALA A 98 -23.40 -6.49 -2.66
C ALA A 98 -23.92 -7.29 -3.86
N THR A 99 -24.13 -8.59 -3.66
CA THR A 99 -24.71 -9.46 -4.68
C THR A 99 -26.04 -8.82 -5.08
N LYS A 100 -26.23 -8.57 -6.39
CA LYS A 100 -27.49 -8.01 -6.90
C LYS A 100 -28.63 -8.84 -6.31
N CYS A 101 -29.43 -8.23 -5.44
CA CYS A 101 -30.62 -8.88 -4.91
C CYS A 101 -31.53 -9.19 -6.11
N THR A 102 -31.86 -10.46 -6.30
CA THR A 102 -32.95 -10.85 -7.18
C THR A 102 -34.24 -10.41 -6.50
N CYS A 103 -34.74 -9.23 -6.82
CA CYS A 103 -36.09 -8.86 -6.46
C CYS A 103 -37.04 -9.78 -7.22
N GLU A 104 -37.53 -10.82 -6.56
CA GLU A 104 -38.72 -11.52 -7.04
C GLU A 104 -39.87 -10.52 -6.97
N LYS A 105 -40.48 -10.25 -8.11
CA LYS A 105 -41.65 -9.40 -8.21
C LYS A 105 -42.75 -10.09 -7.40
N GLY A 106 -43.17 -9.50 -6.29
CA GLY A 106 -44.24 -10.05 -5.46
C GLY A 106 -45.51 -10.24 -6.29
N GLU A 107 -46.18 -11.38 -6.08
CA GLU A 107 -47.50 -11.69 -6.64
C GLU A 107 -48.56 -10.65 -6.22
#